data_AF-A0A519XZC5-F1
#
_entry.id   AF-A0A519XZC5-F1
#
_cell.length_a   1.000
_cell.length_b   1.000
_cell.length_c   1.000
_cell.angle_alpha   90.00
_cell.angle_beta   90.00
_cell.angle_gamma   90.00
#
_symmetry.space_group_name_H-M   'P 1'
#
loop_
_entity.id
_entity.type
_entity.pdbx_description
1 polymer ?
#
loop_
_entity_poly.entity_id
_entity_poly.type
_entity_poly.pdbx_seq_one_letter_code
_entity_poly.pdbx_strand_id
1 'polypeptide(L)'
;MISISDLDFHFGSRTLYDGASLHIKPKDKIGLVGLNGTGKSTLLRLLVGEYKPDGGSISMSKEVSLGFLNQDLLSYDSHESILLVAMQAFAEALDLQKKIDAVLLEFETDYRDELADKLAVLQERFEALGGYT
;
A
#
# COMPACT_ATOMS: atom_id res chain seq x y z
N MET A 1 9.96 -1.78 8.54
CA MET A 1 10.16 -3.15 9.09
C MET A 1 8.81 -3.67 9.56
N ILE A 2 8.56 -4.97 9.45
CA ILE A 2 7.38 -5.64 10.03
C ILE A 2 7.88 -6.61 11.11
N SER A 3 7.28 -6.57 12.29
CA SER A 3 7.62 -7.44 13.41
C SER A 3 6.37 -8.13 13.93
N ILE A 4 6.45 -9.45 14.05
CA ILE A 4 5.46 -10.33 14.65
C ILE A 4 6.10 -10.93 15.89
N SER A 5 5.45 -10.80 17.04
CA SER A 5 5.96 -11.26 18.32
C SER A 5 4.89 -12.08 19.04
N ASP A 6 5.24 -13.32 19.35
CA ASP A 6 4.43 -14.28 20.11
C ASP A 6 2.99 -14.39 19.59
N LEU A 7 2.83 -14.45 18.26
CA LEU A 7 1.53 -14.46 17.61
C LEU A 7 0.76 -15.74 17.93
N ASP A 8 -0.40 -15.55 18.55
CA ASP A 8 -1.40 -16.59 18.75
C ASP A 8 -2.63 -16.28 17.90
N PHE A 9 -3.12 -17.30 17.18
CA PHE A 9 -4.35 -17.17 16.44
C PHE A 9 -5.04 -18.51 16.22
N HIS A 10 -6.33 -18.52 16.50
CA HIS A 10 -7.22 -19.67 16.45
C HIS A 10 -8.34 -19.39 15.45
N PHE A 11 -8.67 -20.40 14.67
CA PHE A 11 -9.84 -20.36 13.79
C PHE A 11 -10.84 -21.42 14.25
N GLY A 12 -11.86 -20.98 14.98
CA GLY A 12 -12.75 -21.89 15.69
C GLY A 12 -11.98 -22.69 16.74
N SER A 13 -12.05 -24.02 16.67
CA SER A 13 -11.32 -24.93 17.57
C SER A 13 -9.88 -25.23 17.15
N ARG A 14 -9.43 -24.70 16.00
CA ARG A 14 -8.11 -25.02 15.44
C ARG A 14 -7.12 -23.91 15.73
N THR A 15 -6.03 -24.25 16.42
CA THR A 15 -4.84 -23.39 16.52
C THR A 15 -4.12 -23.33 15.18
N LEU A 16 -3.93 -22.11 14.65
CA LEU A 16 -3.13 -21.87 13.45
C LEU A 16 -1.75 -21.31 13.79
N TYR A 17 -1.68 -20.46 14.82
CA TYR A 17 -0.45 -19.87 15.34
C TYR A 17 -0.44 -20.00 16.87
N ASP A 18 0.71 -20.37 17.42
CA ASP A 18 0.97 -20.57 18.85
C ASP A 18 2.40 -20.07 19.13
N GLY A 19 2.53 -18.87 19.71
CA GLY A 19 3.80 -18.21 20.03
C GLY A 19 4.68 -17.89 18.82
N ALA A 20 4.11 -17.68 17.63
CA ALA A 20 4.91 -17.52 16.41
C ALA A 20 5.54 -16.11 16.31
N SER A 21 6.85 -16.05 16.03
CA SER A 21 7.58 -14.78 15.89
C SER A 21 8.29 -14.68 14.54
N LEU A 22 8.24 -13.51 13.90
CA LEU A 22 8.85 -13.24 12.59
C LEU A 22 9.24 -11.77 12.48
N HIS A 23 10.41 -11.50 11.90
CA HIS A 23 10.85 -10.15 11.59
C HIS A 23 11.17 -10.05 10.10
N ILE A 24 10.60 -9.05 9.43
CA ILE A 24 10.79 -8.75 8.01
C ILE A 24 11.44 -7.38 7.89
N LYS A 25 12.67 -7.35 7.39
CA LYS A 25 13.46 -6.13 7.21
C LYS A 25 13.16 -5.50 5.85
N PRO A 26 13.43 -4.19 5.70
CA PRO A 26 13.36 -3.54 4.39
C PRO A 26 14.20 -4.28 3.36
N LYS A 27 13.67 -4.44 2.15
CA LYS A 27 14.29 -5.16 1.00
C LYS A 27 14.35 -6.68 1.11
N ASP A 28 13.82 -7.28 2.19
CA ASP A 28 13.70 -8.73 2.27
C ASP A 28 12.75 -9.26 1.19
N LYS A 29 13.11 -10.41 0.61
CA LYS A 29 12.25 -11.21 -0.27
C LYS A 29 12.03 -12.55 0.38
N ILE A 30 10.84 -12.77 0.92
CA ILE A 30 10.51 -13.99 1.68
C ILE A 30 9.42 -14.79 0.96
N GLY A 31 9.50 -16.12 1.06
CA GLY A 31 8.46 -17.03 0.61
C GLY A 31 7.85 -17.76 1.81
N LEU A 32 6.53 -17.67 1.97
CA LEU A 32 5.80 -18.43 2.97
C LEU A 32 5.31 -19.75 2.38
N VAL A 33 5.87 -20.87 2.85
CA VAL A 33 5.55 -22.22 2.37
C VAL A 33 4.87 -23.05 3.46
N GLY A 34 4.07 -24.03 3.03
CA GLY A 34 3.31 -24.90 3.92
C GLY A 34 2.15 -25.58 3.20
N LEU A 35 1.60 -26.64 3.78
CA LEU A 35 0.45 -27.36 3.22
C LEU A 35 -0.81 -26.49 3.18
N ASN A 36 -1.83 -26.92 2.44
CA ASN A 36 -3.10 -26.21 2.42
C ASN A 36 -3.75 -26.25 3.81
N GLY A 37 -4.31 -25.10 4.22
CA GLY A 37 -4.94 -24.95 5.54
C GLY A 37 -3.98 -24.78 6.71
N THR A 38 -2.66 -24.59 6.51
CA THR A 38 -1.70 -24.32 7.59
C THR A 38 -1.62 -22.84 8.01
N GLY A 39 -2.59 -22.01 7.59
CA GLY A 39 -2.65 -20.60 8.00
C GLY A 39 -1.95 -19.59 7.08
N LYS A 40 -1.37 -19.99 5.94
CA LYS A 40 -0.64 -19.07 5.04
C LYS A 40 -1.44 -17.81 4.66
N SER A 41 -2.63 -17.99 4.08
CA SER A 41 -3.51 -16.88 3.71
C SER A 41 -4.02 -16.14 4.96
N THR A 42 -4.19 -16.85 6.08
CA THR A 42 -4.57 -16.26 7.37
C THR A 42 -3.49 -15.30 7.89
N LEU A 43 -2.21 -15.64 7.77
CA LEU A 43 -1.12 -14.73 8.16
C LEU A 43 -1.13 -13.45 7.33
N LEU A 44 -1.33 -13.57 6.02
CA LEU A 44 -1.46 -12.39 5.15
C LEU A 44 -2.65 -11.53 5.57
N ARG A 45 -3.80 -12.14 5.91
CA ARG A 45 -4.99 -11.46 6.44
C ARG A 45 -4.77 -10.79 7.80
N LEU A 46 -3.98 -11.41 8.68
CA LEU A 46 -3.57 -10.82 9.95
C LEU A 46 -2.66 -9.59 9.73
N LEU A 47 -1.74 -9.66 8.77
CA LEU A 47 -0.84 -8.54 8.42
C LEU A 47 -1.59 -7.34 7.85
N VAL A 48 -2.63 -7.56 7.02
CA VAL A 48 -3.47 -6.49 6.47
C VAL A 48 -4.53 -5.99 7.46
N GLY A 49 -4.62 -6.60 8.65
CA GLY A 49 -5.56 -6.23 9.70
C GLY A 49 -7.00 -6.68 9.46
N GLU A 50 -7.26 -7.55 8.47
CA GLU A 50 -8.58 -8.18 8.27
C GLU A 50 -8.93 -9.10 9.45
N TYR A 51 -7.94 -9.76 10.03
CA TYR A 51 -8.06 -10.50 11.27
C TYR A 51 -7.25 -9.85 12.38
N LYS A 52 -7.72 -10.05 13.62
CA LYS A 52 -7.00 -9.64 14.82
C LYS A 52 -6.33 -10.86 15.45
N PRO A 53 -5.08 -10.75 15.91
CA PRO A 53 -4.47 -11.78 16.75
C PRO A 53 -5.31 -12.04 18.01
N ASP A 54 -5.32 -13.29 18.47
CA ASP A 54 -5.87 -13.64 19.78
C ASP A 54 -4.85 -13.33 20.89
N GLY A 55 -3.56 -13.41 20.56
CA GLY A 55 -2.43 -13.12 21.44
C GLY A 55 -1.21 -12.63 20.65
N GLY A 56 -0.24 -12.08 21.38
CA GLY A 56 0.94 -11.46 20.78
C GLY A 56 0.67 -10.11 20.12
N SER A 57 1.56 -9.70 19.22
CA SER A 57 1.45 -8.44 18.51
C SER A 57 2.06 -8.46 17.11
N ILE A 58 1.50 -7.61 16.24
CA ILE A 58 2.03 -7.29 14.92
C ILE A 58 2.30 -5.79 14.91
N SER A 59 3.52 -5.39 14.57
CA SER A 59 3.93 -3.99 14.47
C SER A 59 4.63 -3.70 13.15
N MET A 60 4.39 -2.49 12.62
CA MET A 60 4.94 -2.04 11.34
C MET A 60 5.50 -0.62 11.49
N SER A 61 6.64 -0.34 10.88
CA SER A 61 7.20 1.01 10.80
C SER A 61 6.26 1.94 10.01
N LYS A 62 6.17 3.22 10.38
CA LYS A 62 5.28 4.20 9.73
C LYS A 62 5.51 4.39 8.22
N GLU A 63 6.72 4.11 7.76
CA GLU A 63 7.12 4.22 6.35
C GLU A 63 6.71 3.00 5.51
N VAL A 64 6.16 1.95 6.12
CA VAL A 64 5.73 0.74 5.42
C VAL A 64 4.35 0.97 4.82
N SER A 65 4.26 0.90 3.49
CA SER A 65 2.98 0.70 2.79
C SER A 65 2.73 -0.79 2.60
N LEU A 66 1.47 -1.21 2.76
CA LEU A 66 1.07 -2.60 2.64
C LEU A 66 0.20 -2.78 1.39
N GLY A 67 0.66 -3.61 0.45
CA GLY A 67 -0.13 -4.06 -0.69
C GLY A 67 -0.55 -5.52 -0.50
N PHE A 68 -1.83 -5.82 -0.74
CA PHE A 68 -2.36 -7.18 -0.63
C PHE A 68 -3.10 -7.56 -1.91
N LEU A 69 -2.62 -8.63 -2.55
CA LEU A 69 -3.29 -9.23 -3.69
C LEU A 69 -4.07 -10.45 -3.21
N ASN A 70 -5.39 -10.38 -3.30
CA ASN A 70 -6.24 -11.50 -2.94
C ASN A 70 -6.05 -12.65 -3.95
N GLN A 71 -6.09 -13.88 -3.46
CA GLN A 71 -6.00 -15.08 -4.29
C GLN A 71 -7.22 -15.23 -5.19
N ASP A 72 -8.38 -14.70 -4.76
CA ASP A 72 -9.60 -14.67 -5.55
C ASP A 72 -9.65 -13.41 -6.42
N LEU A 73 -9.07 -13.52 -7.62
CA LEU A 73 -9.07 -12.46 -8.64
C LEU A 73 -10.48 -12.12 -9.15
N LEU A 74 -11.48 -13.00 -8.96
CA LEU A 74 -12.85 -12.80 -9.46
C LEU A 74 -13.68 -11.88 -8.56
N SER A 75 -13.19 -11.57 -7.35
CA SER A 75 -13.87 -10.65 -6.43
C SER A 75 -13.75 -9.17 -6.82
N TYR A 76 -12.89 -8.84 -7.80
CA TYR A 76 -12.71 -7.49 -8.31
C TYR A 76 -13.57 -7.29 -9.58
N ASP A 77 -14.87 -7.12 -9.38
CA ASP A 77 -15.82 -6.77 -10.44
C ASP A 77 -15.74 -5.25 -10.70
N SER A 78 -14.75 -4.85 -11.51
CA SER A 78 -14.66 -3.48 -12.01
C SER A 78 -14.99 -3.45 -13.49
N HIS A 79 -15.87 -2.53 -13.87
CA HIS A 79 -16.15 -2.20 -15.27
C HIS A 79 -15.12 -1.20 -15.84
N GLU A 80 -14.12 -0.80 -15.05
CA GLU A 80 -13.07 0.11 -15.47
C GLU A 80 -12.03 -0.60 -16.36
N SER A 81 -11.34 0.18 -17.19
CA SER A 81 -10.25 -0.36 -17.99
C SER A 81 -9.07 -0.77 -17.10
N ILE A 82 -8.33 -1.80 -17.52
CA ILE A 82 -7.11 -2.26 -16.82
C ILE A 82 -6.13 -1.11 -16.62
N LEU A 83 -6.03 -0.21 -17.61
CA LEU A 83 -5.20 0.98 -17.52
C LEU A 83 -5.60 1.85 -16.32
N LEU A 84 -6.89 2.11 -16.14
CA LEU A 84 -7.37 2.95 -15.05
C LEU A 84 -7.14 2.28 -13.70
N VAL A 85 -7.42 0.97 -13.57
CA VAL A 85 -7.14 0.21 -12.35
C VAL A 85 -5.64 0.24 -12.01
N ALA A 86 -4.77 0.05 -12.99
CA ALA A 86 -3.32 0.15 -12.78
C ALA A 86 -2.88 1.56 -12.38
N MET A 87 -3.52 2.59 -12.94
CA MET A 87 -3.25 4.00 -12.65
C MET A 87 -3.73 4.44 -11.26
N GLN A 88 -4.65 3.71 -10.61
CA GLN A 88 -5.10 4.02 -9.24
C GLN A 88 -3.95 4.03 -8.23
N ALA A 89 -2.92 3.21 -8.43
CA ALA A 89 -1.71 3.22 -7.59
C ALA A 89 -0.95 4.57 -7.65
N PHE A 90 -1.17 5.35 -8.71
CA PHE A 90 -0.53 6.65 -8.96
C PHE A 90 -1.54 7.81 -8.88
N ALA A 91 -2.69 7.62 -8.24
CA ALA A 91 -3.78 8.60 -8.21
C ALA A 91 -3.34 9.99 -7.72
N GLU A 92 -2.47 10.05 -6.70
CA GLU A 92 -1.92 11.31 -6.18
C GLU A 92 -1.04 12.01 -7.24
N ALA A 93 -0.14 11.28 -7.90
CA ALA A 93 0.71 11.84 -8.95
C ALA A 93 -0.12 12.36 -10.12
N LEU A 94 -1.15 11.61 -10.53
CA LEU A 94 -2.06 12.01 -11.62
C LEU A 94 -2.88 13.26 -11.27
N ASP A 95 -3.32 13.39 -10.02
CA ASP A 95 -4.02 14.59 -9.55
C ASP A 95 -3.09 15.82 -9.50
N LEU A 96 -1.85 15.62 -9.03
CA LEU A 96 -0.83 16.68 -9.05
C LEU A 96 -0.50 17.12 -10.47
N GLN A 97 -0.37 16.18 -11.41
CA GLN A 97 -0.12 16.51 -12.82
C GLN A 97 -1.24 17.39 -13.39
N LYS A 98 -2.51 17.04 -13.15
CA LYS A 98 -3.65 17.87 -13.56
C LYS A 98 -3.61 19.27 -12.94
N LYS A 99 -3.20 19.39 -11.68
CA LYS A 99 -3.05 20.69 -11.00
C LYS A 99 -1.91 21.51 -11.59
N ILE A 100 -0.79 20.88 -11.92
CA ILE A 100 0.35 21.51 -12.61
C ILE A 100 -0.10 22.05 -13.96
N ASP A 101 -0.77 21.23 -14.78
CA ASP A 101 -1.28 21.63 -16.10
C ASP A 101 -2.25 22.82 -16.00
N ALA A 102 -3.15 22.81 -15.01
CA ALA A 102 -4.08 23.90 -14.78
C ALA A 102 -3.39 25.21 -14.38
N VAL A 103 -2.37 25.13 -13.52
CA VAL A 103 -1.58 26.32 -13.12
C VAL A 103 -0.76 26.84 -14.29
N LEU A 104 -0.15 25.96 -15.09
CA LEU A 104 0.60 26.34 -16.29
C LEU A 104 -0.29 27.06 -17.31
N LEU A 105 -1.51 26.58 -17.52
CA LEU A 105 -2.49 27.23 -18.41
C LEU A 105 -2.86 28.64 -17.91
N GLU A 106 -3.09 28.82 -16.60
CA GLU A 106 -3.33 30.15 -16.01
C GLU A 106 -2.10 31.06 -16.22
N PHE A 107 -0.91 30.50 -16.06
CA PHE A 107 0.38 31.19 -16.23
C PHE A 107 0.65 31.68 -17.66
N GLU A 108 0.02 31.09 -18.68
CA GLU A 108 0.14 31.59 -20.07
C GLU A 108 -0.40 33.02 -20.23
N THR A 109 -1.34 33.43 -19.36
CA THR A 109 -2.02 34.72 -19.46
C THR A 109 -1.84 35.61 -18.23
N ASP A 110 -1.36 35.05 -17.12
CA ASP A 110 -1.24 35.73 -15.83
C ASP A 110 0.03 35.30 -15.07
N TYR A 111 1.00 36.22 -14.97
CA TYR A 111 2.34 35.95 -14.41
C TYR A 111 2.47 36.35 -12.93
N ARG A 112 1.43 36.13 -12.12
CA ARG A 112 1.48 36.38 -10.67
C ARG A 112 2.51 35.50 -9.97
N ASP A 113 3.30 36.10 -9.08
CA ASP A 113 4.29 35.39 -8.23
C ASP A 113 3.65 34.25 -7.42
N GLU A 114 2.40 34.43 -6.97
CA GLU A 114 1.63 33.40 -6.26
C GLU A 114 1.45 32.10 -7.08
N LEU A 115 1.29 32.22 -8.40
CA LEU A 115 1.16 31.06 -9.28
C LEU A 115 2.52 30.37 -9.50
N ALA A 116 3.62 31.13 -9.52
CA ALA A 116 4.97 30.59 -9.59
C ALA A 116 5.30 29.77 -8.33
N ASP A 117 4.98 30.30 -7.15
CA ASP A 117 5.15 29.61 -5.87
C ASP A 117 4.31 28.33 -5.80
N LYS A 118 3.05 28.42 -6.23
CA LYS A 118 2.14 27.26 -6.27
C LYS A 118 2.65 26.18 -7.23
N LEU A 119 3.15 26.56 -8.40
CA LEU A 119 3.72 25.62 -9.38
C LEU A 119 4.95 24.91 -8.80
N ALA A 120 5.85 25.65 -8.12
CA ALA A 120 7.05 25.08 -7.51
C ALA A 120 6.72 24.00 -6.46
N VAL A 121 5.75 24.28 -5.57
CA VAL A 121 5.31 23.32 -4.55
C VAL A 121 4.70 22.06 -5.17
N LEU A 122 3.88 22.22 -6.20
CA LEU A 122 3.26 21.08 -6.88
C LEU A 122 4.30 20.22 -7.62
N GLN A 123 5.27 20.83 -8.29
CA GLN A 123 6.35 20.13 -8.99
C GLN A 123 7.25 19.37 -8.03
N GLU A 124 7.66 19.96 -6.90
CA GLU A 124 8.46 19.28 -5.88
C GLU A 124 7.74 18.02 -5.35
N ARG A 125 6.44 18.14 -5.07
CA ARG A 125 5.65 16.99 -4.62
C ARG A 125 5.50 15.92 -5.69
N PHE A 126 5.30 16.32 -6.94
CA PHE A 126 5.18 15.40 -8.08
C PHE A 126 6.50 14.65 -8.34
N GLU A 127 7.64 15.34 -8.23
CA GLU A 127 8.97 14.73 -8.31
C GLU A 127 9.21 13.70 -7.19
N ALA A 128 8.82 14.04 -5.95
CA ALA A 128 8.94 13.12 -4.81
C ALA A 128 8.13 11.82 -4.98
N LEU A 129 7.10 11.84 -5.83
CA LEU A 129 6.29 10.67 -6.19
C LEU A 129 6.82 9.91 -7.43
N GLY A 130 7.94 10.35 -8.02
CA GLY A 130 8.53 9.72 -9.20
C GLY A 130 7.88 10.13 -10.52
N GLY A 131 7.20 11.27 -10.58
CA GLY A 131 6.44 11.70 -11.77
C GLY A 131 7.27 11.99 -13.04
N TYR A 132 8.61 12.00 -12.93
CA TYR A 132 9.53 12.28 -14.04
C TYR A 132 10.43 11.08 -14.43
N THR A 133 10.23 9.91 -13.82
CA THR A 133 11.02 8.68 -14.03
C THR A 133 10.14 7.52 -14.46
#